data_AF-A0A395N2J4-F1
#
_entry.id   AF-A0A395N2J4-F1
#
_cell.length_a   1.000
_cell.length_b   1.000
_cell.length_c   1.000
_cell.angle_alpha   90.00
_cell.angle_beta   90.00
_cell.angle_gamma   90.00
#
_symmetry.space_group_name_H-M   'P 1'
#
loop_
_entity.id
_entity.type
_entity.pdbx_description
1 polymer ?
#
loop_
_entity_poly.entity_id
_entity_poly.type
_entity_poly.pdbx_seq_one_letter_code
_entity_poly.pdbx_strand_id
1 'polypeptide(L)'
;MESATDSFTRVPGSRVMDNADGLGARVVETHASAVHQHQVVGIRDREVELSRLEGLLRSDAARVTSEALSRFAPFSGRKYLSFSRISNESDQDLLLDDSGLESGNWPLRQPLNVIEAGTQQTIYLAQPSWGGSKAWVTYVARYGQGWRDFTLEFECPALPFSKNHVQVKDCSKVFQIDVTHVQERGSPLTANVTIRMDKNAYTTTNNDEVHANYDIGVGVSFPTKMDIKFPVHESIVVAAFINSDMTFPRGTVYNNINDKQWEFFRGVVWNDDPSCLLFEDATTDNRMFSLGIEWLNAFKFGEEKCMTKRSHMGNLQFFHGMGSVLGEKPEKTRNNLLTWIEVMYKLACGNQGISETDELKDVLPGYFGKETVPSKTDTLRDLLLATTPKYKEADIQKRAFGVCLHMISDSYALGHTQRRLKNPSDMIERDTAGYIRFQPDTYGDWGSIVCFHTYNDQDGDRHGHYDDKDGEVDPTPRDVTTFNETIGARNAIDACTNMINMFIKKTEWDDGVKQFLEDEIFVLDRCARPSDCFTDESVISDVYTYEEDVEEKVEEFDYEAGLQRKLASLEAGTSAPTKCALRRRSRLEESDALAHEHRVLQPN
;
A
#
# COMPACT_ATOMS: atom_id res chain seq x y z
N MET A 1 10.64 -34.46 -70.54
CA MET A 1 11.71 -34.05 -71.46
C MET A 1 13.03 -34.18 -70.72
N GLU A 2 14.04 -34.66 -71.43
CA GLU A 2 15.50 -34.57 -71.23
C GLU A 2 16.09 -34.10 -69.88
N SER A 3 17.21 -34.63 -69.38
CA SER A 3 18.01 -35.83 -69.73
C SER A 3 19.02 -36.05 -68.57
N ALA A 4 19.44 -37.29 -68.30
CA ALA A 4 20.83 -37.78 -68.52
C ALA A 4 21.92 -37.17 -67.58
N THR A 5 22.91 -37.91 -67.05
CA THR A 5 23.32 -39.32 -67.20
C THR A 5 24.42 -39.68 -66.19
N ASP A 6 24.52 -40.98 -65.83
CA ASP A 6 25.77 -41.76 -65.63
C ASP A 6 26.83 -41.36 -64.57
N SER A 7 27.68 -42.27 -64.01
CA SER A 7 27.89 -43.71 -64.29
C SER A 7 28.73 -44.43 -63.19
N PHE A 8 28.50 -45.75 -63.00
CA PHE A 8 29.49 -46.84 -62.75
C PHE A 8 30.29 -46.84 -61.39
N THR A 9 30.74 -47.96 -60.77
CA THR A 9 30.88 -49.38 -61.18
C THR A 9 30.98 -50.41 -59.99
N ARG A 10 30.38 -51.61 -60.16
CA ARG A 10 30.76 -53.02 -59.77
C ARG A 10 31.46 -53.37 -58.40
N VAL A 11 30.95 -54.27 -57.52
CA VAL A 11 30.72 -55.77 -57.57
C VAL A 11 32.01 -56.63 -57.34
N PRO A 12 32.04 -57.82 -56.64
CA PRO A 12 31.21 -58.48 -55.57
C PRO A 12 32.03 -59.28 -54.47
N GLY A 13 31.43 -60.20 -53.65
CA GLY A 13 32.29 -61.15 -52.87
C GLY A 13 31.83 -62.26 -51.85
N SER A 14 30.59 -62.77 -51.78
CA SER A 14 30.19 -64.17 -51.32
C SER A 14 30.62 -64.89 -49.99
N ARG A 15 29.70 -65.77 -49.49
CA ARG A 15 29.82 -66.99 -48.61
C ARG A 15 29.65 -66.87 -47.07
N VAL A 16 29.09 -67.85 -46.30
CA VAL A 16 27.95 -68.85 -46.45
C VAL A 16 27.86 -69.74 -45.16
N MET A 17 26.64 -70.22 -44.79
CA MET A 17 26.29 -71.18 -43.69
C MET A 17 26.53 -70.68 -42.23
N ASP A 18 25.76 -70.99 -41.16
CA ASP A 18 24.49 -71.73 -40.89
C ASP A 18 24.10 -71.50 -39.39
N ASN A 19 22.93 -71.84 -38.78
CA ASN A 19 21.64 -72.44 -39.19
C ASN A 19 20.48 -72.03 -38.19
N ALA A 20 19.28 -72.59 -38.38
CA ALA A 20 18.10 -72.88 -37.51
C ALA A 20 18.03 -72.42 -36.02
N ASP A 21 16.90 -71.92 -35.48
CA ASP A 21 15.53 -72.47 -35.54
C ASP A 21 14.43 -71.45 -35.10
N GLY A 22 13.14 -71.72 -35.42
CA GLY A 22 11.97 -71.15 -34.70
C GLY A 22 11.17 -70.03 -35.40
N LEU A 23 10.01 -70.35 -35.99
CA LEU A 23 9.11 -69.38 -36.64
C LEU A 23 8.15 -68.65 -35.66
N GLY A 24 8.11 -67.32 -35.76
CA GLY A 24 6.95 -66.65 -36.35
C GLY A 24 5.84 -66.09 -35.44
N ALA A 25 6.04 -64.88 -34.92
CA ALA A 25 4.98 -63.89 -34.69
C ALA A 25 5.46 -62.49 -35.12
N ARG A 26 4.55 -61.55 -35.38
CA ARG A 26 4.77 -60.41 -36.29
C ARG A 26 4.92 -59.04 -35.60
N VAL A 27 5.88 -58.27 -36.14
CA VAL A 27 5.79 -56.82 -36.50
C VAL A 27 6.09 -55.75 -35.42
N VAL A 28 6.79 -54.71 -35.90
CA VAL A 28 7.26 -53.44 -35.28
C VAL A 28 8.50 -53.49 -34.36
N GLU A 29 9.67 -53.25 -34.95
CA GLU A 29 10.78 -52.58 -34.25
C GLU A 29 11.59 -51.75 -35.26
N THR A 30 11.55 -50.41 -35.16
CA THR A 30 12.46 -49.46 -35.87
C THR A 30 12.27 -48.02 -35.37
N HIS A 31 12.55 -47.72 -34.09
CA HIS A 31 12.49 -46.33 -33.58
C HIS A 31 13.58 -45.91 -32.56
N ALA A 32 14.70 -46.63 -32.46
CA ALA A 32 15.75 -46.31 -31.47
C ALA A 32 16.87 -45.35 -31.94
N SER A 33 17.11 -45.17 -33.25
CA SER A 33 18.29 -44.42 -33.75
C SER A 33 18.02 -42.97 -34.19
N ALA A 34 16.76 -42.54 -34.30
CA ALA A 34 16.40 -41.19 -34.74
C ALA A 34 16.32 -40.16 -33.59
N VAL A 35 16.19 -40.60 -32.34
CA VAL A 35 15.89 -39.73 -31.19
C VAL A 35 17.12 -38.93 -30.74
N HIS A 36 18.33 -39.51 -30.82
CA HIS A 36 19.54 -38.86 -30.31
C HIS A 36 20.13 -37.79 -31.24
N GLN A 37 19.90 -37.83 -32.56
CA GLN A 37 20.30 -36.74 -33.44
C GLN A 37 19.32 -35.55 -33.40
N HIS A 38 18.03 -35.78 -33.16
CA HIS A 38 17.06 -34.69 -33.01
C HIS A 38 17.19 -33.92 -31.68
N GLN A 39 17.58 -34.57 -30.58
CA GLN A 39 17.79 -33.85 -29.30
C GLN A 39 19.00 -32.90 -29.34
N VAL A 40 20.12 -33.28 -29.97
CA VAL A 40 21.32 -32.42 -30.03
C VAL A 40 21.15 -31.24 -30.98
N VAL A 41 20.37 -31.39 -32.05
CA VAL A 41 20.01 -30.27 -32.96
C VAL A 41 19.00 -29.34 -32.28
N GLY A 42 17.95 -29.88 -31.66
CA GLY A 42 16.92 -29.09 -30.97
C GLY A 42 17.43 -28.28 -29.76
N ILE A 43 18.51 -28.71 -29.10
CA ILE A 43 19.16 -27.92 -28.04
C ILE A 43 19.94 -26.74 -28.65
N ARG A 44 20.70 -26.95 -29.73
CA ARG A 44 21.42 -25.87 -30.40
C ARG A 44 20.50 -24.85 -31.05
N ASP A 45 19.40 -25.30 -31.66
CA ASP A 45 18.42 -24.37 -32.23
C ASP A 45 17.74 -23.54 -31.13
N ARG A 46 17.44 -24.13 -29.97
CA ARG A 46 16.94 -23.38 -28.79
C ARG A 46 17.96 -22.44 -28.18
N GLU A 47 19.24 -22.80 -28.08
CA GLU A 47 20.30 -21.90 -27.62
C GLU A 47 20.51 -20.73 -28.58
N VAL A 48 20.41 -20.97 -29.89
CA VAL A 48 20.48 -19.91 -30.91
C VAL A 48 19.22 -19.03 -30.89
N GLU A 49 18.03 -19.61 -30.67
CA GLU A 49 16.78 -18.86 -30.54
C GLU A 49 16.73 -18.04 -29.24
N LEU A 50 17.20 -18.58 -28.12
CA LEU A 50 17.44 -17.84 -26.87
C LEU A 50 18.48 -16.74 -27.04
N SER A 51 19.63 -17.00 -27.67
CA SER A 51 20.65 -15.98 -27.94
C SER A 51 20.13 -14.88 -28.88
N ARG A 52 19.18 -15.21 -29.77
CA ARG A 52 18.55 -14.28 -30.71
C ARG A 52 17.43 -13.48 -30.05
N LEU A 53 16.68 -14.08 -29.12
CA LEU A 53 15.73 -13.40 -28.24
C LEU A 53 16.45 -12.48 -27.25
N GLU A 54 17.54 -12.93 -26.62
CA GLU A 54 18.43 -12.06 -25.83
C GLU A 54 19.03 -10.95 -26.70
N GLY A 55 19.43 -11.24 -27.93
CA GLY A 55 19.93 -10.22 -28.86
C GLY A 55 18.87 -9.18 -29.22
N LEU A 56 17.64 -9.61 -29.49
CA LEU A 56 16.49 -8.73 -29.76
C LEU A 56 16.11 -7.92 -28.52
N LEU A 57 15.95 -8.56 -27.35
CA LEU A 57 15.63 -7.92 -26.08
C LEU A 57 16.74 -6.95 -25.63
N ARG A 58 18.03 -7.28 -25.82
CA ARG A 58 19.13 -6.33 -25.61
C ARG A 58 19.10 -5.21 -26.63
N SER A 59 18.67 -5.44 -27.88
CA SER A 59 18.56 -4.38 -28.89
C SER A 59 17.38 -3.44 -28.63
N ASP A 60 16.24 -3.95 -28.18
CA ASP A 60 15.07 -3.15 -27.82
C ASP A 60 15.27 -2.47 -26.46
N ALA A 61 15.88 -3.14 -25.47
CA ALA A 61 16.33 -2.50 -24.24
C ALA A 61 17.42 -1.43 -24.51
N ALA A 62 18.31 -1.64 -25.49
CA ALA A 62 19.27 -0.62 -25.94
C ALA A 62 18.59 0.54 -26.70
N ARG A 63 17.51 0.28 -27.43
CA ARG A 63 16.74 1.33 -28.14
C ARG A 63 15.88 2.14 -27.18
N VAL A 64 15.22 1.47 -26.24
CA VAL A 64 14.50 2.08 -25.12
C VAL A 64 15.45 2.84 -24.21
N THR A 65 16.64 2.32 -23.87
CA THR A 65 17.64 3.11 -23.13
C THR A 65 18.25 4.24 -23.97
N SER A 66 18.35 4.14 -25.30
CA SER A 66 18.75 5.27 -26.15
C SER A 66 17.70 6.39 -26.17
N GLU A 67 16.42 6.04 -26.32
CA GLU A 67 15.29 6.99 -26.28
C GLU A 67 15.00 7.49 -24.86
N ALA A 68 15.33 6.73 -23.81
CA ALA A 68 15.26 7.15 -22.42
C ALA A 68 16.46 8.01 -22.03
N LEU A 69 17.72 7.63 -22.33
CA LEU A 69 18.91 8.41 -21.99
C LEU A 69 18.96 9.76 -22.72
N SER A 70 18.33 9.88 -23.90
CA SER A 70 18.12 11.17 -24.56
C SER A 70 17.00 12.02 -23.95
N ARG A 71 16.13 11.44 -23.10
CA ARG A 71 15.09 12.13 -22.30
C ARG A 71 15.46 12.33 -20.82
N PHE A 72 16.39 11.53 -20.30
CA PHE A 72 16.88 11.49 -18.92
C PHE A 72 18.36 11.87 -18.80
N ALA A 73 18.93 12.52 -19.82
CA ALA A 73 20.13 13.33 -19.63
C ALA A 73 19.89 14.28 -18.44
N PRO A 74 20.88 14.49 -17.54
CA PRO A 74 20.68 15.30 -16.34
C PRO A 74 20.11 16.65 -16.75
N PHE A 75 18.92 16.98 -16.24
CA PHE A 75 18.08 18.12 -16.66
C PHE A 75 18.77 19.46 -16.36
N SER A 76 19.77 19.77 -17.19
CA SER A 76 20.57 20.99 -17.23
C SER A 76 19.87 22.10 -18.04
N GLY A 77 18.55 21.99 -18.16
CA GLY A 77 17.67 23.07 -18.59
C GLY A 77 17.09 23.76 -17.36
N ARG A 78 17.33 25.08 -17.23
CA ARG A 78 16.71 25.89 -16.17
C ARG A 78 15.18 25.80 -16.29
N LYS A 79 14.52 24.97 -15.47
CA LYS A 79 13.09 25.10 -15.21
C LYS A 79 12.87 26.51 -14.67
N TYR A 80 11.92 27.25 -15.23
CA TYR A 80 11.53 28.55 -14.69
C TYR A 80 10.77 28.30 -13.38
N LEU A 81 11.52 28.21 -12.29
CA LEU A 81 11.01 27.96 -10.95
C LEU A 81 10.68 29.29 -10.29
N SER A 82 9.38 29.59 -10.22
CA SER A 82 8.87 30.68 -9.39
C SER A 82 9.08 30.31 -7.92
N PHE A 83 9.49 31.26 -7.08
CA PHE A 83 9.75 30.98 -5.67
C PHE A 83 9.40 32.14 -4.74
N SER A 84 8.86 31.80 -3.57
CA SER A 84 8.56 32.73 -2.49
C SER A 84 9.36 32.32 -1.26
N ARG A 85 10.24 33.20 -0.76
CA ARG A 85 10.90 32.99 0.53
C ARG A 85 9.92 33.32 1.64
N ILE A 86 9.63 32.35 2.50
CA ILE A 86 8.71 32.50 3.63
C ILE A 86 9.55 32.56 4.91
N SER A 87 9.51 33.70 5.60
CA SER A 87 10.12 33.89 6.92
C SER A 87 9.03 33.74 7.98
N ASN A 88 9.08 32.65 8.75
CA ASN A 88 8.20 32.46 9.90
C ASN A 88 8.85 33.09 11.15
N GLU A 89 8.47 34.33 11.45
CA GLU A 89 8.91 35.08 12.63
C GLU A 89 7.96 34.90 13.83
N SER A 90 7.03 33.94 13.76
CA SER A 90 6.21 33.52 14.91
C SER A 90 6.93 32.51 15.81
N ASP A 91 6.33 32.19 16.96
CA ASP A 91 6.80 31.12 17.85
C ASP A 91 6.06 29.78 17.65
N GLN A 92 5.29 29.65 16.57
CA GLN A 92 4.56 28.45 16.19
C GLN A 92 5.05 27.92 14.84
N ASP A 93 5.05 26.60 14.67
CA ASP A 93 5.16 26.01 13.34
C ASP A 93 3.89 26.29 12.54
N LEU A 94 4.04 26.64 11.26
CA LEU A 94 2.92 26.80 10.34
C LEU A 94 2.71 25.46 9.64
N LEU A 95 1.58 24.82 9.90
CA LEU A 95 1.22 23.51 9.35
C LEU A 95 0.32 23.71 8.13
N LEU A 96 0.63 23.09 7.01
CA LEU A 96 -0.22 23.15 5.82
C LEU A 96 -1.55 22.45 6.11
N ASP A 97 -2.68 23.12 5.88
CA ASP A 97 -4.03 22.55 5.99
C ASP A 97 -4.62 22.21 4.61
N ASP A 98 -4.29 23.01 3.60
CA ASP A 98 -4.81 22.83 2.24
C ASP A 98 -3.90 23.48 1.19
N SER A 99 -4.02 23.04 -0.06
CA SER A 99 -3.37 23.69 -1.20
C SER A 99 -4.06 23.34 -2.52
N GLY A 100 -3.99 24.25 -3.49
CA GLY A 100 -4.55 24.02 -4.83
C GLY A 100 -3.67 24.58 -5.93
N LEU A 101 -3.85 24.02 -7.12
CA LEU A 101 -3.06 24.32 -8.32
C LEU A 101 -4.03 24.59 -9.48
N GLU A 102 -4.07 25.84 -9.95
CA GLU A 102 -4.83 26.24 -11.14
C GLU A 102 -3.99 26.11 -12.42
N SER A 103 -2.67 26.30 -12.33
CA SER A 103 -1.72 26.04 -13.42
C SER A 103 -0.28 25.92 -12.91
N GLY A 104 0.57 25.21 -13.66
CA GLY A 104 1.95 24.91 -13.25
C GLY A 104 2.08 23.49 -12.72
N ASN A 105 3.03 23.26 -11.82
CA ASN A 105 3.17 22.01 -11.07
C ASN A 105 3.93 22.25 -9.76
N TRP A 106 3.54 21.55 -8.68
CA TRP A 106 4.32 21.51 -7.45
C TRP A 106 5.57 20.62 -7.64
N PRO A 107 6.80 21.13 -7.41
CA PRO A 107 7.99 20.29 -7.37
C PRO A 107 7.92 19.23 -6.25
N LEU A 108 8.84 18.27 -6.27
CA LEU A 108 9.04 17.37 -5.13
C LEU A 108 9.30 18.18 -3.85
N ARG A 109 8.73 17.73 -2.72
CA ARG A 109 8.74 18.41 -1.41
C ARG A 109 7.94 19.72 -1.38
N GLN A 110 6.96 19.92 -2.27
CA GLN A 110 6.14 21.14 -2.35
C GLN A 110 4.63 20.85 -2.49
N PRO A 111 3.75 21.75 -2.04
CA PRO A 111 4.06 22.92 -1.20
C PRO A 111 4.53 22.46 0.19
N LEU A 112 5.38 23.25 0.87
CA LEU A 112 5.94 22.87 2.18
C LEU A 112 4.82 22.45 3.15
N ASN A 113 4.85 21.24 3.72
CA ASN A 113 3.82 20.83 4.66
C ASN A 113 4.02 21.42 6.08
N VAL A 114 5.25 21.80 6.43
CA VAL A 114 5.59 22.51 7.67
C VAL A 114 6.54 23.67 7.34
N ILE A 115 6.28 24.84 7.93
CA ILE A 115 7.24 25.96 8.00
C ILE A 115 7.59 26.22 9.47
N GLU A 116 8.82 25.89 9.86
CA GLU A 116 9.23 25.82 11.27
C GLU A 116 9.37 27.21 11.91
N ALA A 117 9.02 27.32 13.20
CA ALA A 117 9.10 28.53 13.99
C ALA A 117 10.51 29.16 13.96
N GLY A 118 10.60 30.46 13.68
CA GLY A 118 11.87 31.18 13.60
C GLY A 118 12.74 30.86 12.39
N THR A 119 12.23 30.12 11.39
CA THR A 119 13.00 29.73 10.19
C THR A 119 12.60 30.52 8.94
N GLN A 120 13.48 30.49 7.93
CA GLN A 120 13.17 30.97 6.59
C GLN A 120 13.30 29.81 5.59
N GLN A 121 12.18 29.40 5.00
CA GLN A 121 12.10 28.35 3.99
C GLN A 121 11.62 28.94 2.65
N THR A 122 11.57 28.13 1.59
CA THR A 122 11.18 28.59 0.24
C THR A 122 10.11 27.68 -0.33
N ILE A 123 8.99 28.29 -0.73
CA ILE A 123 7.95 27.63 -1.54
C ILE A 123 8.35 27.78 -3.00
N TYR A 124 8.34 26.67 -3.75
CA TYR A 124 8.65 26.63 -5.17
C TYR A 124 7.43 26.20 -5.98
N LEU A 125 7.21 26.85 -7.12
CA LEU A 125 6.19 26.50 -8.10
C LEU A 125 6.82 26.42 -9.49
N ALA A 126 6.75 25.25 -10.12
CA ALA A 126 7.23 25.07 -11.49
C ALA A 126 6.17 25.55 -12.48
N GLN A 127 6.61 26.12 -13.60
CA GLN A 127 5.75 26.45 -14.74
C GLN A 127 6.14 25.60 -15.96
N PRO A 128 5.19 25.26 -16.85
CA PRO A 128 5.47 24.59 -18.11
C PRO A 128 6.29 25.48 -19.05
N SER A 129 6.95 24.87 -20.05
CA SER A 129 7.72 25.61 -21.07
C SER A 129 6.91 26.63 -21.87
N TRP A 130 5.58 26.47 -21.90
CA TRP A 130 4.62 27.39 -22.50
C TRP A 130 3.40 27.47 -21.57
N GLY A 131 3.26 28.57 -20.83
CA GLY A 131 2.18 28.76 -19.87
C GLY A 131 2.60 29.64 -18.69
N GLY A 132 1.67 29.84 -17.75
CA GLY A 132 1.95 30.47 -16.46
C GLY A 132 1.96 29.43 -15.34
N SER A 133 2.07 29.91 -14.11
CA SER A 133 1.77 29.12 -12.92
C SER A 133 0.91 29.91 -11.94
N LYS A 134 -0.11 29.26 -11.39
CA LYS A 134 -1.02 29.82 -10.41
C LYS A 134 -1.40 28.76 -9.40
N ALA A 135 -1.16 29.04 -8.13
CA ALA A 135 -1.39 28.10 -7.04
C ALA A 135 -1.67 28.85 -5.73
N TRP A 136 -2.25 28.16 -4.76
CA TRP A 136 -2.49 28.70 -3.43
C TRP A 136 -2.19 27.65 -2.35
N VAL A 137 -1.92 28.14 -1.14
CA VAL A 137 -1.59 27.34 0.04
C VAL A 137 -2.26 27.96 1.27
N THR A 138 -2.88 27.13 2.09
CA THR A 138 -3.50 27.51 3.36
C THR A 138 -2.72 26.87 4.49
N TYR A 139 -2.18 27.69 5.39
CA TYR A 139 -1.49 27.21 6.59
C TYR A 139 -2.30 27.55 7.84
N VAL A 140 -2.23 26.66 8.83
CA VAL A 140 -2.75 26.87 10.18
C VAL A 140 -1.62 26.91 11.21
N ALA A 141 -1.83 27.69 12.27
CA ALA A 141 -1.00 27.70 13.47
C ALA A 141 -1.88 27.71 14.72
N ARG A 142 -1.33 27.24 15.85
CA ARG A 142 -2.06 27.21 17.12
C ARG A 142 -2.08 28.60 17.77
N TYR A 143 -3.25 29.07 18.19
CA TYR A 143 -3.40 30.32 18.94
C TYR A 143 -4.34 30.13 20.13
N GLY A 144 -3.77 30.14 21.33
CA GLY A 144 -4.49 29.77 22.55
C GLY A 144 -4.97 28.31 22.49
N GLN A 145 -6.28 28.12 22.58
CA GLN A 145 -6.92 26.79 22.53
C GLN A 145 -7.42 26.39 21.13
N GLY A 146 -7.27 27.25 20.11
CA GLY A 146 -7.77 27.00 18.76
C GLY A 146 -6.69 27.06 17.69
N TRP A 147 -7.10 26.75 16.46
CA TRP A 147 -6.31 26.95 15.25
C TRP A 147 -6.70 28.26 14.57
N ARG A 148 -5.74 28.87 13.87
CA ARG A 148 -5.90 30.09 13.07
C ARG A 148 -5.18 29.89 11.75
N ASP A 149 -5.74 30.43 10.69
CA ASP A 149 -5.38 30.21 9.29
C ASP A 149 -4.93 31.48 8.56
N PHE A 150 -4.23 31.28 7.45
CA PHE A 150 -4.11 32.26 6.37
C PHE A 150 -3.88 31.54 5.03
N THR A 151 -4.31 32.17 3.93
CA THR A 151 -4.14 31.65 2.58
C THR A 151 -3.24 32.57 1.75
N LEU A 152 -2.16 32.03 1.19
CA LEU A 152 -1.32 32.72 0.21
C LEU A 152 -1.66 32.24 -1.21
N GLU A 153 -1.81 33.16 -2.15
CA GLU A 153 -1.86 32.88 -3.59
C GLU A 153 -0.58 33.36 -4.27
N PHE A 154 -0.08 32.57 -5.22
CA PHE A 154 1.03 32.90 -6.11
C PHE A 154 0.56 32.80 -7.56
N GLU A 155 0.78 33.84 -8.36
CA GLU A 155 0.43 33.87 -9.79
C GLU A 155 1.56 34.49 -10.62
N CYS A 156 2.09 33.71 -11.56
CA CYS A 156 3.05 34.10 -12.60
C CYS A 156 2.38 33.85 -13.97
N PRO A 157 1.65 34.82 -14.55
CA PRO A 157 0.84 34.56 -15.73
C PRO A 157 1.67 34.28 -16.98
N ALA A 158 1.08 33.55 -17.94
CA ALA A 158 1.75 33.12 -19.18
C ALA A 158 2.23 34.26 -20.09
N LEU A 159 1.60 35.44 -20.01
CA LEU A 159 1.88 36.58 -20.88
C LEU A 159 3.00 37.45 -20.29
N PRO A 160 4.11 37.73 -21.02
CA PRO A 160 5.26 38.48 -20.50
C PRO A 160 4.95 39.90 -19.96
N PHE A 161 3.83 40.47 -20.37
CA PHE A 161 3.35 41.80 -19.97
C PHE A 161 2.17 41.77 -19.00
N SER A 162 1.83 40.62 -18.44
CA SER A 162 0.97 40.55 -17.25
C SER A 162 1.76 40.94 -15.99
N LYS A 163 1.04 41.18 -14.90
CA LYS A 163 1.65 41.35 -13.58
C LYS A 163 1.73 40.00 -12.88
N ASN A 164 2.82 39.80 -12.16
CA ASN A 164 2.95 38.74 -11.17
C ASN A 164 2.24 39.16 -9.88
N HIS A 165 1.65 38.21 -9.18
CA HIS A 165 0.94 38.44 -7.93
C HIS A 165 1.40 37.45 -6.85
N VAL A 166 1.66 37.99 -5.66
CA VAL A 166 1.70 37.22 -4.41
C VAL A 166 0.77 37.94 -3.46
N GLN A 167 -0.28 37.27 -3.01
CA GLN A 167 -1.39 37.89 -2.27
C GLN A 167 -1.76 37.05 -1.06
N VAL A 168 -2.20 37.72 0.00
CA VAL A 168 -2.89 37.09 1.12
C VAL A 168 -4.38 37.13 0.77
N LYS A 169 -4.98 35.97 0.50
CA LYS A 169 -6.40 35.85 0.12
C LYS A 169 -7.33 35.95 1.32
N ASP A 170 -6.93 35.24 2.38
CA ASP A 170 -7.66 35.13 3.64
C ASP A 170 -6.63 35.09 4.78
N CYS A 171 -6.99 35.60 5.95
CA CYS A 171 -6.06 35.78 7.07
C CYS A 171 -6.79 36.01 8.39
N SER A 172 -6.72 35.03 9.30
CA SER A 172 -7.09 35.21 10.69
C SER A 172 -6.34 36.41 11.30
N LYS A 173 -7.08 37.33 11.94
CA LYS A 173 -6.60 38.63 12.52
C LYS A 173 -5.41 38.57 13.48
N VAL A 174 -4.99 37.37 13.91
CA VAL A 174 -3.81 37.14 14.75
C VAL A 174 -2.50 37.19 13.95
N PHE A 175 -2.55 36.97 12.63
CA PHE A 175 -1.39 37.01 11.77
C PHE A 175 -1.15 38.43 11.22
N GLN A 176 0.11 38.83 11.21
CA GLN A 176 0.61 39.95 10.42
C GLN A 176 1.49 39.38 9.31
N ILE A 177 1.10 39.58 8.05
CA ILE A 177 1.80 39.03 6.88
C ILE A 177 2.25 40.17 5.97
N ASP A 178 3.56 40.37 5.88
CA ASP A 178 4.18 41.37 5.01
C ASP A 178 4.68 40.70 3.73
N VAL A 179 4.03 40.97 2.59
CA VAL A 179 4.52 40.56 1.26
C VAL A 179 5.37 41.68 0.66
N THR A 180 6.64 41.39 0.37
CA THR A 180 7.61 42.37 -0.12
C THR A 180 8.46 41.81 -1.27
N HIS A 181 9.17 42.70 -1.96
CA HIS A 181 10.12 42.31 -3.02
C HIS A 181 9.52 41.45 -4.14
N VAL A 182 8.21 41.59 -4.40
CA VAL A 182 7.53 40.89 -5.50
C VAL A 182 8.08 41.39 -6.82
N GLN A 183 8.68 40.51 -7.61
CA GLN A 183 9.06 40.79 -8.98
C GLN A 183 7.81 41.00 -9.81
N GLU A 184 7.46 42.26 -10.11
CA GLU A 184 6.17 42.64 -10.69
C GLU A 184 5.83 41.97 -12.04
N ARG A 185 6.81 41.52 -12.82
CA ARG A 185 6.63 41.06 -14.21
C ARG A 185 7.67 40.02 -14.61
N GLY A 186 7.28 39.20 -15.59
CA GLY A 186 8.16 38.20 -16.21
C GLY A 186 8.45 37.00 -15.31
N SER A 187 9.16 36.03 -15.87
CA SER A 187 9.41 34.73 -15.25
C SER A 187 10.90 34.53 -14.93
N PRO A 188 11.27 33.87 -13.82
CA PRO A 188 10.39 33.33 -12.77
C PRO A 188 9.74 34.44 -11.91
N LEU A 189 8.64 34.14 -11.22
CA LEU A 189 8.16 35.00 -10.13
C LEU A 189 9.07 34.85 -8.91
N THR A 190 9.40 35.96 -8.25
CA THR A 190 10.13 35.96 -6.98
C THR A 190 9.47 36.90 -5.98
N ALA A 191 9.44 36.50 -4.70
CA ALA A 191 8.90 37.31 -3.60
C ALA A 191 9.50 36.92 -2.24
N ASN A 192 9.39 37.82 -1.26
CA ASN A 192 9.64 37.54 0.15
C ASN A 192 8.33 37.75 0.93
N VAL A 193 7.92 36.79 1.74
CA VAL A 193 6.75 36.85 2.63
C VAL A 193 7.25 36.68 4.06
N THR A 194 6.92 37.62 4.94
CA THR A 194 7.24 37.52 6.36
C THR A 194 5.96 37.38 7.18
N ILE A 195 5.89 36.37 8.03
CA ILE A 195 4.71 35.99 8.80
C ILE A 195 5.03 36.14 10.29
N ARG A 196 4.19 36.89 11.01
CA ARG A 196 4.25 37.06 12.46
C ARG A 196 2.89 36.75 13.07
N MET A 197 2.88 36.40 14.35
CA MET A 197 1.65 36.27 15.14
C MET A 197 1.68 37.29 16.28
N ASP A 198 0.66 38.12 16.40
CA ASP A 198 0.53 39.06 17.52
C ASP A 198 0.02 38.34 18.77
N LYS A 199 0.87 38.29 19.81
CA LYS A 199 0.54 37.66 21.10
C LYS A 199 -0.49 38.45 21.92
N ASN A 200 -0.78 39.69 21.52
CA ASN A 200 -1.68 40.61 22.22
C ASN A 200 -2.93 40.97 21.41
N ALA A 201 -3.19 40.32 20.27
CA ALA A 201 -4.39 40.53 19.48
C ALA A 201 -5.63 40.12 20.29
N TYR A 202 -6.28 41.12 20.90
CA TYR A 202 -7.43 40.93 21.78
C TYR A 202 -8.56 40.19 21.06
N THR A 203 -9.02 39.10 21.67
CA THR A 203 -10.20 38.35 21.23
C THR A 203 -11.48 39.14 21.49
N THR A 204 -11.88 39.99 20.54
CA THR A 204 -13.30 40.29 20.34
C THR A 204 -13.92 39.18 19.51
N THR A 205 -14.59 38.24 20.18
CA THR A 205 -15.49 37.28 19.55
C THR A 205 -16.74 38.01 19.06
N ASN A 206 -16.66 38.63 17.88
CA ASN A 206 -17.82 38.85 17.05
C ASN A 206 -17.82 37.74 15.99
N ASN A 207 -18.89 36.95 15.97
CA ASN A 207 -19.21 36.08 14.84
C ASN A 207 -19.39 36.98 13.62
N ASP A 208 -18.53 36.85 12.62
CA ASP A 208 -18.78 37.25 11.23
C ASP A 208 -17.58 36.79 10.40
N GLU A 209 -17.72 35.66 9.70
CA GLU A 209 -17.32 35.52 8.30
C GLU A 209 -17.90 34.22 7.72
N VAL A 210 -18.97 34.38 6.92
CA VAL A 210 -19.51 33.36 6.02
C VAL A 210 -19.23 33.84 4.61
N HIS A 211 -18.29 33.19 3.91
CA HIS A 211 -18.12 33.35 2.47
C HIS A 211 -17.86 32.00 1.82
N ALA A 212 -18.91 31.41 1.25
CA ALA A 212 -18.78 30.30 0.31
C ALA A 212 -18.55 30.83 -1.11
N ASN A 213 -17.81 30.10 -1.93
CA ASN A 213 -18.01 29.97 -3.38
C ASN A 213 -17.20 28.78 -3.94
N TYR A 214 -17.84 27.99 -4.80
CA TYR A 214 -17.22 26.92 -5.60
C TYR A 214 -16.74 27.49 -6.95
N ASP A 215 -15.78 26.84 -7.61
CA ASP A 215 -16.02 26.31 -8.98
C ASP A 215 -14.98 25.24 -9.42
N ILE A 216 -15.23 24.61 -10.57
CA ILE A 216 -14.79 23.25 -10.94
C ILE A 216 -13.63 23.22 -11.98
N GLY A 217 -12.63 22.36 -11.71
CA GLY A 217 -12.00 21.45 -12.69
C GLY A 217 -11.00 21.98 -13.73
N VAL A 218 -9.87 21.27 -13.87
CA VAL A 218 -9.50 20.41 -15.03
C VAL A 218 -8.10 19.85 -14.76
N GLY A 219 -7.99 18.51 -14.64
CA GLY A 219 -6.69 17.82 -14.62
C GLY A 219 -6.05 17.85 -16.02
N VAL A 220 -4.72 17.99 -16.10
CA VAL A 220 -4.00 18.00 -17.38
C VAL A 220 -2.90 16.95 -17.39
N SER A 221 -3.26 15.74 -17.83
CA SER A 221 -2.33 14.66 -18.13
C SER A 221 -1.33 15.09 -19.21
N PHE A 222 -0.03 14.93 -18.97
CA PHE A 222 1.01 15.11 -19.99
C PHE A 222 1.60 13.76 -20.46
N PRO A 223 1.98 13.64 -21.75
CA PRO A 223 2.02 12.35 -22.42
C PRO A 223 3.40 11.67 -22.35
N THR A 224 3.69 11.05 -21.21
CA THR A 224 4.46 9.79 -21.17
C THR A 224 4.02 8.96 -19.96
N LYS A 225 3.00 8.12 -20.13
CA LYS A 225 2.83 6.92 -19.28
C LYS A 225 4.04 6.01 -19.53
N MET A 226 5.09 6.22 -18.75
CA MET A 226 5.63 5.11 -17.99
C MET A 226 4.62 4.95 -16.84
N ASP A 227 4.02 3.78 -16.66
CA ASP A 227 2.99 3.57 -15.63
C ASP A 227 3.61 3.62 -14.23
N ILE A 228 3.81 4.83 -13.73
CA ILE A 228 4.00 5.11 -12.30
C ILE A 228 2.59 4.98 -11.70
N LYS A 229 2.34 3.84 -11.07
CA LYS A 229 1.12 3.56 -10.29
C LYS A 229 0.86 4.68 -9.27
N PHE A 230 -0.39 4.85 -8.85
CA PHE A 230 -0.68 5.80 -7.77
C PHE A 230 -0.08 5.29 -6.44
N PRO A 231 0.54 6.14 -5.61
CA PRO A 231 1.02 5.75 -4.28
C PRO A 231 -0.16 5.54 -3.30
N VAL A 232 -0.92 4.45 -3.51
CA VAL A 232 -2.11 4.07 -2.72
C VAL A 232 -1.73 3.89 -1.25
N HIS A 233 -0.76 3.02 -0.99
CA HIS A 233 -0.32 2.64 0.36
C HIS A 233 0.26 3.84 1.11
N GLU A 234 1.06 4.67 0.46
CA GLU A 234 1.57 5.88 1.12
C GLU A 234 0.45 6.90 1.35
N SER A 235 -0.55 7.00 0.48
CA SER A 235 -1.69 7.91 0.68
C SER A 235 -2.61 7.45 1.83
N ILE A 236 -2.82 6.14 1.97
CA ILE A 236 -3.45 5.51 3.14
C ILE A 236 -2.67 5.86 4.41
N VAL A 237 -1.34 5.73 4.38
CA VAL A 237 -0.48 6.00 5.56
C VAL A 237 -0.41 7.50 5.88
N VAL A 238 -0.41 8.40 4.90
CA VAL A 238 -0.54 9.86 5.16
C VAL A 238 -1.89 10.16 5.82
N ALA A 239 -2.98 9.57 5.34
CA ALA A 239 -4.30 9.75 5.94
C ALA A 239 -4.33 9.23 7.39
N ALA A 240 -3.70 8.07 7.66
CA ALA A 240 -3.56 7.53 9.00
C ALA A 240 -2.76 8.47 9.93
N PHE A 241 -1.63 9.03 9.47
CA PHE A 241 -0.87 10.02 10.24
C PHE A 241 -1.68 11.29 10.54
N ILE A 242 -2.46 11.79 9.59
CA ILE A 242 -3.34 12.97 9.77
C ILE A 242 -4.43 12.70 10.84
N ASN A 243 -4.92 11.47 10.96
CA ASN A 243 -5.94 11.09 11.94
C ASN A 243 -5.37 10.56 13.28
N SER A 244 -4.04 10.51 13.42
CA SER A 244 -3.35 9.97 14.60
C SER A 244 -2.92 11.04 15.63
N ASP A 245 -2.51 10.56 16.81
CA ASP A 245 -1.82 11.33 17.86
C ASP A 245 -0.45 11.90 17.38
N MET A 246 0.14 11.39 16.28
CA MET A 246 1.33 11.97 15.61
C MET A 246 0.83 12.74 14.39
N THR A 247 -0.02 13.72 14.66
CA THR A 247 -0.80 14.44 13.65
C THR A 247 0.13 15.11 12.64
N PHE A 248 0.14 14.60 11.41
CA PHE A 248 0.76 15.30 10.29
C PHE A 248 -0.10 16.50 9.88
N PRO A 249 0.49 17.55 9.27
CA PRO A 249 -0.26 18.66 8.68
C PRO A 249 -1.35 18.13 7.74
N ARG A 250 -2.57 18.67 7.84
CA ARG A 250 -3.75 18.16 7.10
C ARG A 250 -3.58 18.24 5.58
N GLY A 251 -2.85 19.24 5.07
CA GLY A 251 -2.49 19.35 3.67
C GLY A 251 -1.31 18.46 3.24
N THR A 252 -0.87 17.50 4.07
CA THR A 252 0.17 16.55 3.66
C THR A 252 -0.36 15.60 2.60
N VAL A 253 0.45 15.41 1.56
CA VAL A 253 0.30 14.43 0.48
C VAL A 253 1.67 13.81 0.24
N TYR A 254 1.74 12.64 -0.41
CA TYR A 254 3.02 11.95 -0.61
C TYR A 254 4.16 12.84 -1.16
N ASN A 255 3.85 13.68 -2.15
CA ASN A 255 4.81 14.59 -2.77
C ASN A 255 5.43 15.63 -1.80
N ASN A 256 4.75 16.02 -0.72
CA ASN A 256 5.16 17.13 0.15
C ASN A 256 5.63 16.74 1.57
N ILE A 257 5.70 15.44 1.88
CA ILE A 257 6.28 14.90 3.10
C ILE A 257 7.68 15.49 3.33
N ASN A 258 7.98 15.97 4.54
CA ASN A 258 9.26 16.60 4.88
C ASN A 258 10.31 15.60 5.41
N ASP A 259 11.56 16.05 5.54
CA ASP A 259 12.70 15.16 5.80
C ASP A 259 12.64 14.47 7.17
N LYS A 260 11.98 15.08 8.16
CA LYS A 260 11.76 14.47 9.48
C LYS A 260 10.78 13.28 9.43
N GLN A 261 9.89 13.28 8.43
CA GLN A 261 8.81 12.30 8.22
C GLN A 261 9.18 11.21 7.21
N TRP A 262 10.02 11.52 6.22
CA TRP A 262 10.22 10.68 5.03
C TRP A 262 10.76 9.26 5.32
N GLU A 263 11.52 9.05 6.39
CA GLU A 263 12.00 7.69 6.74
C GLU A 263 10.85 6.73 7.12
N PHE A 264 9.68 7.22 7.57
CA PHE A 264 8.49 6.36 7.66
C PHE A 264 8.07 5.84 6.28
N PHE A 265 8.11 6.70 5.26
CA PHE A 265 7.66 6.38 3.90
C PHE A 265 8.71 5.57 3.12
N ARG A 266 10.00 5.73 3.44
CA ARG A 266 11.02 4.75 3.06
C ARG A 266 10.76 3.36 3.62
N GLY A 267 10.07 3.26 4.75
CA GLY A 267 9.60 2.01 5.32
C GLY A 267 8.36 1.48 4.62
N VAL A 268 7.40 2.35 4.29
CA VAL A 268 6.18 1.95 3.56
C VAL A 268 6.55 1.35 2.19
N VAL A 269 7.40 2.02 1.41
CA VAL A 269 7.85 1.52 0.09
C VAL A 269 8.79 0.30 0.21
N TRP A 270 9.31 -0.03 1.40
CA TRP A 270 10.33 -1.08 1.53
C TRP A 270 9.79 -2.48 1.24
N ASN A 271 8.51 -2.76 1.44
CA ASN A 271 7.96 -4.10 1.16
C ASN A 271 7.91 -4.40 -0.34
N ASP A 272 7.55 -3.39 -1.15
CA ASP A 272 7.57 -3.44 -2.63
C ASP A 272 8.99 -3.35 -3.19
N ASP A 273 9.91 -2.68 -2.47
CA ASP A 273 11.32 -2.59 -2.84
C ASP A 273 12.27 -2.96 -1.69
N PRO A 274 12.29 -4.24 -1.28
CA PRO A 274 13.09 -4.70 -0.14
C PRO A 274 14.57 -4.86 -0.51
N SER A 275 14.92 -4.53 -1.76
CA SER A 275 16.29 -4.38 -2.24
C SER A 275 16.71 -2.92 -2.43
N CYS A 276 15.81 -1.94 -2.23
CA CYS A 276 16.02 -0.49 -2.42
C CYS A 276 16.49 -0.07 -3.84
N LEU A 277 16.10 -0.82 -4.88
CA LEU A 277 16.47 -0.62 -6.28
C LEU A 277 15.70 0.51 -7.00
N LEU A 278 14.58 0.96 -6.45
CA LEU A 278 13.83 2.13 -6.94
C LEU A 278 14.48 3.46 -6.55
N PHE A 279 15.55 3.46 -5.75
CA PHE A 279 16.17 4.67 -5.21
C PHE A 279 17.67 4.75 -5.49
N GLU A 280 18.16 5.97 -5.64
CA GLU A 280 19.59 6.27 -5.81
C GLU A 280 20.34 6.18 -4.46
N ASP A 281 21.50 5.50 -4.44
CA ASP A 281 22.35 5.37 -3.25
C ASP A 281 23.20 6.63 -3.02
N ALA A 282 22.53 7.67 -2.52
CA ALA A 282 23.08 9.00 -2.31
C ALA A 282 23.29 9.35 -0.82
N THR A 283 24.28 10.21 -0.56
CA THR A 283 24.71 10.53 0.82
C THR A 283 23.84 11.58 1.55
N THR A 284 23.00 12.32 0.81
CA THR A 284 22.30 13.52 1.30
C THR A 284 20.82 13.60 0.92
N ASP A 285 20.32 12.69 0.07
CA ASP A 285 18.91 12.64 -0.31
C ASP A 285 18.50 11.20 -0.60
N ASN A 286 17.59 10.65 0.19
CA ASN A 286 17.04 9.30 0.10
C ASN A 286 15.68 9.25 -0.63
N ARG A 287 15.24 10.36 -1.26
CA ARG A 287 14.00 10.49 -2.05
C ARG A 287 14.23 10.43 -3.56
N MET A 288 15.49 10.44 -4.00
CA MET A 288 15.80 10.39 -5.42
C MET A 288 15.48 9.01 -5.96
N PHE A 289 14.43 8.92 -6.77
CA PHE A 289 14.09 7.70 -7.49
C PHE A 289 15.10 7.44 -8.62
N SER A 290 15.46 6.17 -8.78
CA SER A 290 16.19 5.66 -9.95
C SER A 290 15.24 5.54 -11.16
N LEU A 291 15.73 5.06 -12.30
CA LEU A 291 14.88 4.74 -13.45
C LEU A 291 14.02 3.47 -13.25
N GLY A 292 14.10 2.79 -12.10
CA GLY A 292 13.36 1.57 -11.78
C GLY A 292 13.75 0.33 -12.60
N ILE A 293 14.70 0.45 -13.53
CA ILE A 293 15.14 -0.63 -14.43
C ILE A 293 15.73 -1.81 -13.65
N GLU A 294 16.51 -1.54 -12.59
CA GLU A 294 17.10 -2.60 -11.76
C GLU A 294 16.03 -3.35 -10.96
N TRP A 295 15.06 -2.62 -10.38
CA TRP A 295 13.91 -3.22 -9.71
C TRP A 295 13.10 -4.09 -10.67
N LEU A 296 12.74 -3.58 -11.84
CA LEU A 296 11.96 -4.32 -12.84
C LEU A 296 12.68 -5.59 -13.32
N ASN A 297 14.01 -5.52 -13.49
CA ASN A 297 14.83 -6.67 -13.82
C ASN A 297 14.87 -7.69 -12.67
N ALA A 298 15.00 -7.26 -11.42
CA ALA A 298 14.94 -8.15 -10.25
C ALA A 298 13.56 -8.80 -10.11
N PHE A 299 12.49 -8.02 -10.25
CA PHE A 299 11.10 -8.48 -10.16
C PHE A 299 10.77 -9.51 -11.25
N LYS A 300 11.17 -9.27 -12.52
CA LYS A 300 10.87 -10.18 -13.64
C LYS A 300 11.86 -11.34 -13.74
N PHE A 301 13.15 -11.06 -13.70
CA PHE A 301 14.23 -11.99 -14.07
C PHE A 301 15.26 -12.24 -12.97
N GLY A 302 15.06 -11.69 -11.77
CA GLY A 302 15.97 -11.88 -10.63
C GLY A 302 16.05 -13.34 -10.17
N GLU A 303 17.14 -13.67 -9.50
CA GLU A 303 17.36 -14.98 -8.88
C GLU A 303 16.41 -15.18 -7.69
N GLU A 304 15.87 -16.38 -7.48
CA GLU A 304 14.91 -16.73 -6.40
C GLU A 304 15.38 -16.39 -4.97
N LYS A 305 16.68 -16.10 -4.80
CA LYS A 305 17.33 -15.77 -3.52
C LYS A 305 17.40 -14.27 -3.19
N CYS A 306 17.08 -13.37 -4.14
CA CYS A 306 17.07 -11.92 -3.88
C CYS A 306 15.76 -11.48 -3.21
N MET A 307 15.78 -10.41 -2.41
CA MET A 307 14.59 -9.97 -1.67
C MET A 307 13.40 -9.69 -2.59
N THR A 308 13.59 -9.00 -3.72
CA THR A 308 12.49 -8.64 -4.64
C THR A 308 11.74 -9.87 -5.16
N LYS A 309 12.43 -10.95 -5.55
CA LYS A 309 11.75 -12.21 -5.93
C LYS A 309 11.09 -12.89 -4.74
N ARG A 310 11.72 -12.86 -3.56
CA ARG A 310 11.24 -13.54 -2.38
C ARG A 310 9.98 -12.90 -1.79
N SER A 311 9.89 -11.56 -1.77
CA SER A 311 8.70 -10.84 -1.30
C SER A 311 7.53 -10.99 -2.26
N HIS A 312 7.72 -10.84 -3.57
CA HIS A 312 6.57 -10.84 -4.49
C HIS A 312 6.14 -12.24 -4.96
N MET A 313 7.06 -13.21 -5.08
CA MET A 313 6.77 -14.51 -5.73
C MET A 313 7.26 -15.72 -4.91
N GLY A 314 7.84 -15.50 -3.73
CA GLY A 314 8.56 -16.53 -2.97
C GLY A 314 8.13 -16.63 -1.51
N ASN A 315 9.07 -17.03 -0.66
CA ASN A 315 8.82 -17.37 0.74
C ASN A 315 8.70 -16.18 1.70
N LEU A 316 8.62 -14.95 1.17
CA LEU A 316 8.40 -13.71 1.93
C LEU A 316 7.14 -12.96 1.46
N GLN A 317 6.24 -13.60 0.70
CA GLN A 317 4.93 -13.06 0.29
C GLN A 317 4.07 -12.54 1.44
N PHE A 318 4.30 -13.02 2.66
CA PHE A 318 3.65 -12.51 3.85
C PHE A 318 4.01 -11.04 4.16
N PHE A 319 5.01 -10.43 3.51
CA PHE A 319 5.25 -8.98 3.55
C PHE A 319 4.06 -8.19 2.98
N HIS A 320 3.31 -8.80 2.07
CA HIS A 320 2.13 -8.22 1.43
C HIS A 320 0.84 -8.83 1.98
N GLY A 321 0.87 -9.48 3.14
CA GLY A 321 -0.26 -10.27 3.63
C GLY A 321 -0.57 -11.52 2.80
N MET A 322 0.32 -11.95 1.90
CA MET A 322 0.05 -13.09 1.00
C MET A 322 0.65 -14.40 1.52
N GLY A 323 0.00 -15.52 1.21
CA GLY A 323 0.53 -16.87 1.41
C GLY A 323 1.70 -17.14 0.47
N SER A 324 2.72 -17.88 0.95
CA SER A 324 3.93 -18.14 0.16
C SER A 324 3.74 -19.17 -0.96
N VAL A 325 2.75 -20.06 -0.84
CA VAL A 325 2.45 -21.15 -1.78
C VAL A 325 0.97 -21.49 -1.78
N LEU A 326 0.47 -21.99 -2.90
CA LEU A 326 -0.92 -22.44 -3.03
C LEU A 326 -1.22 -23.55 -1.99
N GLY A 327 -2.35 -23.43 -1.29
CA GLY A 327 -2.75 -24.34 -0.21
C GLY A 327 -1.98 -24.13 1.10
N GLU A 328 -1.24 -23.03 1.27
CA GLU A 328 -0.68 -22.64 2.56
C GLU A 328 -1.78 -22.44 3.61
N LYS A 329 -1.59 -22.96 4.81
CA LYS A 329 -2.56 -22.80 5.90
C LYS A 329 -2.56 -21.35 6.41
N PRO A 330 -3.72 -20.72 6.65
CA PRO A 330 -3.79 -19.32 7.03
C PRO A 330 -3.07 -19.02 8.36
N GLU A 331 -3.03 -19.97 9.29
CA GLU A 331 -2.28 -19.81 10.54
C GLU A 331 -0.77 -19.69 10.30
N LYS A 332 -0.23 -20.31 9.24
CA LYS A 332 1.19 -20.19 8.89
C LYS A 332 1.52 -18.79 8.38
N THR A 333 0.71 -18.26 7.47
CA THR A 333 0.86 -16.89 6.94
C THR A 333 0.73 -15.86 8.05
N ARG A 334 -0.31 -15.98 8.91
CA ARG A 334 -0.50 -15.13 10.10
C ARG A 334 0.68 -15.18 11.06
N ASN A 335 1.23 -16.36 11.34
CA ASN A 335 2.39 -16.49 12.23
C ASN A 335 3.64 -15.82 11.64
N ASN A 336 3.86 -15.89 10.32
CA ASN A 336 4.97 -15.20 9.66
C ASN A 336 4.80 -13.67 9.71
N LEU A 337 3.59 -13.17 9.38
CA LEU A 337 3.19 -11.77 9.52
C LEU A 337 3.51 -11.22 10.92
N LEU A 338 2.99 -11.88 11.95
CA LEU A 338 3.16 -11.47 13.35
C LEU A 338 4.61 -11.53 13.80
N THR A 339 5.37 -12.57 13.44
CA THR A 339 6.80 -12.71 13.77
C THR A 339 7.61 -11.55 13.18
N TRP A 340 7.32 -11.16 11.95
CA TRP A 340 8.05 -10.07 11.28
C TRP A 340 7.67 -8.70 11.84
N ILE A 341 6.37 -8.45 12.04
CA ILE A 341 5.89 -7.21 12.65
C ILE A 341 6.39 -7.06 14.09
N GLU A 342 6.53 -8.15 14.86
CA GLU A 342 7.14 -8.12 16.20
C GLU A 342 8.55 -7.51 16.16
N VAL A 343 9.43 -8.04 15.29
CA VAL A 343 10.81 -7.57 15.17
C VAL A 343 10.86 -6.12 14.70
N MET A 344 10.08 -5.77 13.67
CA MET A 344 10.07 -4.42 13.11
C MET A 344 9.47 -3.38 14.07
N TYR A 345 8.41 -3.74 14.80
CA TYR A 345 7.80 -2.87 15.79
C TYR A 345 8.70 -2.67 17.02
N LYS A 346 9.35 -3.73 17.52
CA LYS A 346 10.31 -3.62 18.64
C LYS A 346 11.54 -2.78 18.25
N LEU A 347 12.04 -2.96 17.02
CA LEU A 347 13.10 -2.12 16.44
C LEU A 347 12.65 -0.65 16.33
N ALA A 348 11.45 -0.40 15.81
CA ALA A 348 10.86 0.93 15.70
C ALA A 348 10.68 1.61 17.07
N CYS A 349 10.25 0.85 18.07
CA CYS A 349 10.10 1.37 19.43
C CYS A 349 11.46 1.77 20.02
N GLY A 350 12.50 0.97 19.76
CA GLY A 350 13.89 1.28 20.12
C GLY A 350 14.22 1.02 21.60
N ASN A 351 13.25 0.55 22.38
CA ASN A 351 13.35 0.27 23.81
C ASN A 351 12.94 -1.17 24.19
N GLN A 352 12.57 -2.01 23.21
CA GLN A 352 11.96 -3.33 23.43
C GLN A 352 12.89 -4.52 23.07
N GLY A 353 14.20 -4.34 23.24
CA GLY A 353 15.19 -5.42 23.14
C GLY A 353 15.64 -5.83 21.72
N ILE A 354 15.25 -5.09 20.68
CA ILE A 354 15.74 -5.26 19.30
C ILE A 354 16.49 -3.99 18.87
N SER A 355 17.65 -4.17 18.22
CA SER A 355 18.56 -3.13 17.75
C SER A 355 18.81 -3.25 16.24
N GLU A 356 19.11 -2.14 15.57
CA GLU A 356 19.48 -2.14 14.15
C GLU A 356 20.75 -2.96 13.85
N THR A 357 21.56 -3.22 14.87
CA THR A 357 22.82 -3.98 14.81
C THR A 357 22.65 -5.49 14.95
N ASP A 358 21.44 -5.98 15.24
CA ASP A 358 21.23 -7.41 15.51
C ASP A 358 21.29 -8.23 14.22
N GLU A 359 21.97 -9.38 14.25
CA GLU A 359 22.10 -10.27 13.10
C GLU A 359 20.77 -10.98 12.78
N LEU A 360 20.42 -11.05 11.50
CA LEU A 360 19.15 -11.62 11.03
C LEU A 360 18.90 -13.07 11.51
N LYS A 361 19.95 -13.88 11.73
CA LYS A 361 19.83 -15.25 12.27
C LYS A 361 19.25 -15.31 13.67
N ASP A 362 19.45 -14.28 14.49
CA ASP A 362 19.15 -14.28 15.92
C ASP A 362 17.75 -13.70 16.19
N VAL A 363 17.33 -12.71 15.38
CA VAL A 363 16.01 -12.05 15.48
C VAL A 363 14.97 -12.60 14.49
N LEU A 364 15.41 -13.09 13.32
CA LEU A 364 14.54 -13.63 12.26
C LEU A 364 15.00 -15.06 11.85
N PRO A 365 15.02 -16.02 12.80
CA PRO A 365 15.55 -17.35 12.58
C PRO A 365 14.78 -18.11 11.49
N GLY A 366 15.50 -18.67 10.52
CA GLY A 366 14.94 -19.47 9.43
C GLY A 366 14.49 -18.68 8.19
N TYR A 367 14.32 -17.36 8.28
CA TYR A 367 13.98 -16.53 7.12
C TYR A 367 15.17 -16.26 6.18
N PHE A 368 16.40 -16.39 6.68
CA PHE A 368 17.62 -16.09 5.91
C PHE A 368 18.61 -17.25 5.92
N GLY A 369 19.24 -17.47 4.76
CA GLY A 369 20.22 -18.53 4.54
C GLY A 369 21.65 -17.99 4.45
N LYS A 370 22.58 -18.87 4.06
CA LYS A 370 23.92 -18.45 3.60
C LYS A 370 23.87 -17.92 2.16
N GLU A 371 22.97 -18.46 1.35
CA GLU A 371 22.86 -18.18 -0.08
C GLU A 371 21.76 -17.14 -0.40
N THR A 372 21.10 -16.55 0.61
CA THR A 372 20.15 -15.45 0.41
C THR A 372 20.88 -14.11 0.38
N VAL A 373 20.27 -13.09 -0.24
CA VAL A 373 20.72 -11.70 -0.16
C VAL A 373 19.56 -10.86 0.40
N PRO A 374 19.68 -10.29 1.61
CA PRO A 374 20.78 -10.43 2.55
C PRO A 374 20.93 -11.86 3.11
N SER A 375 22.10 -12.14 3.67
CA SER A 375 22.45 -13.38 4.34
C SER A 375 22.06 -13.33 5.82
N LYS A 376 22.00 -14.49 6.47
CA LYS A 376 21.64 -14.59 7.89
C LYS A 376 22.61 -13.88 8.87
N THR A 377 23.80 -13.49 8.42
CA THR A 377 24.82 -12.81 9.24
C THR A 377 24.87 -11.30 9.03
N ASP A 378 24.06 -10.79 8.11
CA ASP A 378 23.88 -9.35 7.96
C ASP A 378 22.91 -8.83 9.04
N THR A 379 22.87 -7.51 9.24
CA THR A 379 22.07 -6.89 10.33
C THR A 379 20.69 -6.43 9.87
N LEU A 380 19.81 -6.10 10.84
CA LEU A 380 18.55 -5.40 10.56
C LEU A 380 18.77 -4.06 9.81
N ARG A 381 19.87 -3.34 10.08
CA ARG A 381 20.26 -2.15 9.33
C ARG A 381 20.59 -2.46 7.87
N ASP A 382 21.36 -3.51 7.63
CA ASP A 382 21.74 -3.93 6.26
C ASP A 382 20.52 -4.36 5.45
N LEU A 383 19.56 -5.06 6.09
CA LEU A 383 18.27 -5.41 5.50
C LEU A 383 17.45 -4.17 5.09
N LEU A 384 17.31 -3.19 5.99
CA LEU A 384 16.44 -2.02 5.79
C LEU A 384 17.07 -0.92 4.91
N LEU A 385 18.40 -0.90 4.75
CA LEU A 385 19.10 -0.02 3.81
C LEU A 385 19.35 -0.67 2.44
N ALA A 386 19.55 -1.99 2.40
CA ALA A 386 19.85 -2.79 1.21
C ALA A 386 20.92 -2.12 0.31
N THR A 387 20.59 -1.79 -0.94
CA THR A 387 21.52 -1.14 -1.89
C THR A 387 21.74 0.36 -1.65
N THR A 388 21.05 0.96 -0.67
CA THR A 388 21.11 2.42 -0.36
C THR A 388 21.81 2.78 0.98
N PRO A 389 22.97 2.17 1.35
CA PRO A 389 23.57 2.36 2.66
C PRO A 389 24.27 3.72 2.86
N LYS A 390 24.46 4.55 1.82
CA LYS A 390 25.24 5.79 1.94
C LYS A 390 24.50 6.94 2.63
N TYR A 391 23.18 6.89 2.77
CA TYR A 391 22.40 7.99 3.35
C TYR A 391 22.71 8.14 4.84
N LYS A 392 23.28 9.31 5.21
CA LYS A 392 23.89 9.52 6.53
C LYS A 392 22.90 9.76 7.67
N GLU A 393 21.69 10.18 7.33
CA GLU A 393 20.62 10.56 8.27
C GLU A 393 19.52 9.49 8.33
N ALA A 394 19.84 8.26 7.90
CA ALA A 394 18.89 7.15 7.87
C ALA A 394 18.40 6.77 9.27
N ASP A 395 17.11 6.98 9.51
CA ASP A 395 16.39 6.65 10.74
C ASP A 395 15.73 5.27 10.61
N ILE A 396 16.49 4.23 11.00
CA ILE A 396 16.07 2.83 10.87
C ILE A 396 14.84 2.53 11.74
N GLN A 397 14.62 3.26 12.83
CA GLN A 397 13.43 3.08 13.67
C GLN A 397 12.16 3.52 12.95
N LYS A 398 12.19 4.69 12.29
CA LYS A 398 11.05 5.13 11.45
C LYS A 398 10.84 4.22 10.25
N ARG A 399 11.92 3.76 9.61
CA ARG A 399 11.84 2.84 8.46
C ARG A 399 11.22 1.50 8.86
N ALA A 400 11.65 0.92 9.98
CA ALA A 400 11.03 -0.29 10.52
C ALA A 400 9.55 -0.08 10.86
N PHE A 401 9.16 1.10 11.35
CA PHE A 401 7.75 1.39 11.61
C PHE A 401 6.91 1.47 10.32
N GLY A 402 7.46 2.09 9.26
CA GLY A 402 6.80 2.14 7.95
C GLY A 402 6.53 0.76 7.36
N VAL A 403 7.47 -0.19 7.53
CA VAL A 403 7.29 -1.60 7.14
C VAL A 403 6.06 -2.20 7.83
N CYS A 404 5.86 -1.95 9.14
CA CYS A 404 4.65 -2.39 9.84
C CYS A 404 3.37 -1.80 9.25
N LEU A 405 3.38 -0.51 8.86
CA LEU A 405 2.20 0.16 8.31
C LEU A 405 1.84 -0.37 6.91
N HIS A 406 2.84 -0.66 6.07
CA HIS A 406 2.60 -1.30 4.76
C HIS A 406 1.98 -2.69 4.92
N MET A 407 2.52 -3.54 5.81
CA MET A 407 1.97 -4.88 6.04
C MET A 407 0.51 -4.84 6.52
N ILE A 408 0.12 -3.77 7.22
CA ILE A 408 -1.28 -3.54 7.62
C ILE A 408 -2.11 -3.10 6.41
N SER A 409 -1.66 -2.12 5.60
CA SER A 409 -2.42 -1.66 4.43
C SER A 409 -2.65 -2.76 3.40
N ASP A 410 -1.59 -3.51 3.05
CA ASP A 410 -1.66 -4.64 2.14
C ASP A 410 -2.62 -5.73 2.62
N SER A 411 -2.70 -5.97 3.93
CA SER A 411 -3.62 -6.96 4.48
C SER A 411 -5.10 -6.60 4.29
N TYR A 412 -5.44 -5.37 3.90
CA TYR A 412 -6.80 -4.95 3.55
C TYR A 412 -7.01 -4.82 2.03
N ALA A 413 -5.95 -4.82 1.22
CA ALA A 413 -6.06 -4.83 -0.23
C ALA A 413 -6.64 -6.17 -0.70
N LEU A 414 -7.73 -6.12 -1.47
CA LEU A 414 -8.41 -7.34 -1.92
C LEU A 414 -7.56 -8.15 -2.92
N GLY A 415 -6.59 -7.52 -3.58
CA GLY A 415 -5.53 -8.19 -4.34
C GLY A 415 -4.69 -9.17 -3.52
N HIS A 416 -4.58 -8.95 -2.21
CA HIS A 416 -3.69 -9.68 -1.32
C HIS A 416 -4.41 -10.57 -0.30
N THR A 417 -5.52 -10.10 0.24
CA THR A 417 -6.24 -10.78 1.32
C THR A 417 -7.75 -10.66 1.15
N GLN A 418 -8.45 -11.80 1.06
CA GLN A 418 -9.90 -11.83 1.16
C GLN A 418 -10.33 -11.71 2.63
N ARG A 419 -11.11 -10.68 2.94
CA ARG A 419 -11.73 -10.48 4.26
C ARG A 419 -13.25 -10.68 4.23
N ARG A 420 -13.82 -10.89 5.41
CA ARG A 420 -15.27 -10.95 5.61
C ARG A 420 -15.88 -9.54 5.49
N LEU A 421 -16.76 -9.33 4.51
CA LEU A 421 -17.54 -8.09 4.39
C LEU A 421 -18.58 -8.01 5.51
N LYS A 422 -18.63 -6.90 6.25
CA LYS A 422 -19.58 -6.67 7.37
C LYS A 422 -20.88 -5.99 6.94
N ASN A 423 -20.84 -5.20 5.86
CA ASN A 423 -21.98 -4.46 5.32
C ASN A 423 -22.38 -4.91 3.88
N PRO A 424 -22.77 -6.18 3.68
CA PRO A 424 -23.14 -6.68 2.35
C PRO A 424 -24.33 -5.96 1.71
N SER A 425 -25.17 -5.27 2.49
CA SER A 425 -26.26 -4.41 2.01
C SER A 425 -25.80 -3.22 1.15
N ASP A 426 -24.55 -2.79 1.34
CA ASP A 426 -24.00 -1.60 0.72
C ASP A 426 -23.26 -1.95 -0.58
N MET A 427 -23.00 -3.24 -0.81
CA MET A 427 -22.46 -3.75 -2.07
C MET A 427 -23.53 -3.68 -3.16
N ILE A 428 -23.19 -3.12 -4.31
CA ILE A 428 -24.06 -3.04 -5.49
C ILE A 428 -23.64 -4.04 -6.56
N GLU A 429 -24.37 -4.08 -7.67
CA GLU A 429 -24.01 -4.91 -8.81
C GLU A 429 -22.60 -4.54 -9.33
N ARG A 430 -21.82 -5.56 -9.72
CA ARG A 430 -20.45 -5.40 -10.23
C ARG A 430 -20.40 -4.43 -11.41
N ASP A 431 -19.24 -3.82 -11.62
CA ASP A 431 -19.05 -2.96 -12.78
C ASP A 431 -19.00 -3.74 -14.11
N THR A 432 -18.87 -3.00 -15.22
CA THR A 432 -18.80 -3.59 -16.56
C THR A 432 -17.51 -4.37 -16.85
N ALA A 433 -16.46 -4.19 -16.05
CA ALA A 433 -15.23 -4.99 -16.07
C ALA A 433 -15.31 -6.19 -15.10
N GLY A 434 -16.34 -6.26 -14.26
CA GLY A 434 -16.57 -7.31 -13.28
C GLY A 434 -16.01 -7.01 -11.89
N TYR A 435 -15.65 -5.78 -11.55
CA TYR A 435 -15.13 -5.41 -10.23
C TYR A 435 -16.22 -5.11 -9.20
N ILE A 436 -15.89 -5.26 -7.91
CA ILE A 436 -16.79 -5.00 -6.78
C ILE A 436 -17.03 -3.50 -6.64
N ARG A 437 -18.28 -3.10 -6.42
CA ARG A 437 -18.64 -1.71 -6.11
C ARG A 437 -19.61 -1.60 -4.94
N PHE A 438 -19.61 -0.43 -4.33
CA PHE A 438 -20.46 -0.05 -3.20
C PHE A 438 -21.39 1.11 -3.58
N GLN A 439 -22.43 1.36 -2.79
CA GLN A 439 -23.31 2.51 -2.96
C GLN A 439 -22.51 3.83 -2.87
N PRO A 440 -22.89 4.91 -3.58
CA PRO A 440 -22.26 6.22 -3.43
C PRO A 440 -22.16 6.66 -1.97
N ASP A 441 -21.07 7.33 -1.61
CA ASP A 441 -20.72 7.77 -0.25
C ASP A 441 -20.54 6.65 0.81
N THR A 442 -20.69 5.36 0.43
CA THR A 442 -20.37 4.19 1.27
C THR A 442 -19.06 3.53 0.87
N TYR A 443 -18.62 2.53 1.63
CA TYR A 443 -17.42 1.72 1.36
C TYR A 443 -17.62 0.32 1.93
N GLY A 444 -16.84 -0.67 1.47
CA GLY A 444 -16.84 -2.00 2.10
C GLY A 444 -16.14 -1.96 3.45
N ASP A 445 -16.85 -2.32 4.52
CA ASP A 445 -16.28 -2.52 5.86
C ASP A 445 -15.83 -3.98 6.02
N TRP A 446 -14.53 -4.19 6.07
CA TRP A 446 -13.90 -5.50 6.07
C TRP A 446 -13.48 -5.94 7.47
N GLY A 447 -13.67 -7.23 7.76
CA GLY A 447 -13.39 -7.86 9.05
C GLY A 447 -12.31 -8.93 8.99
N SER A 448 -12.63 -10.08 9.58
CA SER A 448 -11.75 -11.24 9.70
C SER A 448 -11.28 -11.78 8.35
N ILE A 449 -10.06 -12.31 8.34
CA ILE A 449 -9.40 -12.82 7.15
C ILE A 449 -9.96 -14.20 6.80
N VAL A 450 -10.54 -14.31 5.60
CA VAL A 450 -11.05 -15.56 5.03
C VAL A 450 -9.95 -16.29 4.26
N CYS A 451 -9.15 -15.57 3.48
CA CYS A 451 -8.04 -16.13 2.71
C CYS A 451 -6.88 -15.13 2.64
N PHE A 452 -5.65 -15.61 2.79
CA PHE A 452 -4.47 -14.88 2.34
C PHE A 452 -4.13 -15.41 0.94
N HIS A 453 -4.20 -14.59 -0.10
CA HIS A 453 -3.99 -15.04 -1.48
C HIS A 453 -2.51 -15.34 -1.78
N THR A 454 -2.21 -15.91 -2.94
CA THR A 454 -0.85 -16.09 -3.46
C THR A 454 -0.69 -15.32 -4.76
N TYR A 455 0.41 -14.58 -4.91
CA TYR A 455 0.70 -13.80 -6.12
C TYR A 455 0.93 -14.71 -7.34
N ASN A 456 1.53 -15.87 -7.11
CA ASN A 456 1.75 -16.85 -8.17
C ASN A 456 0.40 -17.36 -8.71
N ASP A 457 0.26 -17.33 -10.04
CA ASP A 457 -0.93 -17.71 -10.79
C ASP A 457 -2.20 -16.89 -10.50
N GLN A 458 -2.09 -15.72 -9.85
CA GLN A 458 -3.16 -14.73 -9.74
C GLN A 458 -3.42 -14.03 -11.09
N ASP A 459 -4.65 -13.53 -11.30
CA ASP A 459 -4.94 -12.61 -12.40
C ASP A 459 -4.28 -11.25 -12.12
N GLY A 460 -3.27 -10.91 -12.91
CA GLY A 460 -2.47 -9.69 -12.73
C GLY A 460 -3.23 -8.39 -12.96
N ASP A 461 -4.27 -8.39 -13.80
CA ASP A 461 -5.09 -7.20 -14.05
C ASP A 461 -6.03 -6.97 -12.85
N ARG A 462 -6.62 -8.05 -12.31
CA ARG A 462 -7.50 -7.99 -11.12
C ARG A 462 -6.72 -7.69 -9.84
N HIS A 463 -5.55 -8.30 -9.67
CA HIS A 463 -4.60 -7.94 -8.61
C HIS A 463 -4.23 -6.46 -8.70
N GLY A 464 -3.83 -5.98 -9.89
CA GLY A 464 -3.48 -4.58 -10.13
C GLY A 464 -4.61 -3.60 -9.81
N HIS A 465 -5.86 -3.93 -10.12
CA HIS A 465 -7.04 -3.11 -9.84
C HIS A 465 -7.30 -2.89 -8.34
N TYR A 466 -7.03 -3.89 -7.48
CA TYR A 466 -7.26 -3.79 -6.03
C TYR A 466 -6.01 -3.41 -5.21
N ASP A 467 -4.86 -3.25 -5.86
CA ASP A 467 -3.59 -2.72 -5.30
C ASP A 467 -3.33 -1.26 -5.73
N ASP A 468 -3.84 -0.84 -6.89
CA ASP A 468 -3.76 0.53 -7.41
C ASP A 468 -5.12 1.28 -7.26
N LYS A 469 -5.21 2.51 -7.78
CA LYS A 469 -6.48 3.21 -7.99
C LYS A 469 -6.79 3.36 -9.48
N ASP A 470 -7.93 2.82 -9.89
CA ASP A 470 -8.58 3.21 -11.16
C ASP A 470 -9.21 4.60 -11.03
N GLY A 471 -8.67 5.59 -11.76
CA GLY A 471 -9.26 6.93 -11.84
C GLY A 471 -8.29 8.02 -12.33
N GLU A 472 -8.82 9.22 -12.58
CA GLU A 472 -8.02 10.41 -12.95
C GLU A 472 -7.71 11.33 -11.74
N VAL A 473 -8.29 11.06 -10.56
CA VAL A 473 -8.20 11.92 -9.38
C VAL A 473 -7.66 11.14 -8.18
N ASP A 474 -6.47 11.53 -7.75
CA ASP A 474 -5.79 11.05 -6.55
C ASP A 474 -6.70 11.21 -5.29
N PRO A 475 -6.78 10.22 -4.40
CA PRO A 475 -7.36 10.40 -3.07
C PRO A 475 -6.69 11.55 -2.33
N THR A 476 -7.46 12.33 -1.56
CA THR A 476 -6.95 13.43 -0.74
C THR A 476 -6.81 12.94 0.71
N PRO A 477 -5.59 12.70 1.24
CA PRO A 477 -5.40 12.07 2.55
C PRO A 477 -6.10 12.75 3.74
N ARG A 478 -6.39 14.05 3.63
CA ARG A 478 -7.12 14.83 4.65
C ARG A 478 -8.62 14.51 4.75
N ASP A 479 -9.16 13.86 3.73
CA ASP A 479 -10.56 13.48 3.60
C ASP A 479 -10.64 11.99 3.24
N VAL A 480 -10.86 11.18 4.27
CA VAL A 480 -10.95 9.72 4.16
C VAL A 480 -12.08 9.25 3.23
N THR A 481 -13.10 10.08 2.93
CA THR A 481 -14.17 9.70 1.99
C THR A 481 -13.67 9.55 0.56
N THR A 482 -12.56 10.22 0.20
CA THR A 482 -11.93 10.09 -1.13
C THR A 482 -11.27 8.71 -1.39
N PHE A 483 -11.22 7.85 -0.36
CA PHE A 483 -10.75 6.47 -0.43
C PHE A 483 -11.90 5.45 -0.48
N ASN A 484 -13.18 5.88 -0.51
CA ASN A 484 -14.34 4.97 -0.50
C ASN A 484 -14.35 3.99 -1.68
N GLU A 485 -13.82 4.39 -2.84
CA GLU A 485 -13.70 3.55 -4.04
C GLU A 485 -12.50 2.59 -3.99
N THR A 486 -11.50 2.85 -3.15
CA THR A 486 -10.33 1.99 -2.97
C THR A 486 -10.66 0.91 -1.93
N ILE A 487 -10.93 -0.31 -2.39
CA ILE A 487 -11.41 -1.41 -1.55
C ILE A 487 -10.41 -1.70 -0.41
N GLY A 488 -10.91 -1.68 0.83
CA GLY A 488 -10.12 -1.92 2.04
C GLY A 488 -9.39 -0.70 2.60
N ALA A 489 -9.16 0.36 1.81
CA ALA A 489 -8.38 1.52 2.23
C ALA A 489 -8.94 2.22 3.47
N ARG A 490 -10.26 2.29 3.63
CA ARG A 490 -10.91 2.87 4.83
C ARG A 490 -10.53 2.11 6.11
N ASN A 491 -10.62 0.78 6.10
CA ASN A 491 -10.21 -0.03 7.24
C ASN A 491 -8.69 0.01 7.46
N ALA A 492 -7.90 0.08 6.39
CA ALA A 492 -6.44 0.25 6.47
C ALA A 492 -6.04 1.58 7.14
N ILE A 493 -6.72 2.69 6.82
CA ILE A 493 -6.50 3.99 7.46
C ILE A 493 -6.77 3.89 8.97
N ASP A 494 -7.89 3.30 9.38
CA ASP A 494 -8.25 3.16 10.80
C ASP A 494 -7.25 2.24 11.54
N ALA A 495 -6.88 1.11 10.94
CA ALA A 495 -5.89 0.16 11.48
C ALA A 495 -4.51 0.79 11.65
N CYS A 496 -4.00 1.48 10.61
CA CYS A 496 -2.74 2.21 10.66
C CYS A 496 -2.79 3.35 11.68
N THR A 497 -3.91 4.06 11.80
CA THR A 497 -4.11 5.13 12.81
C THR A 497 -3.93 4.57 14.23
N ASN A 498 -4.55 3.43 14.52
CA ASN A 498 -4.40 2.75 15.81
C ASN A 498 -2.96 2.28 16.05
N MET A 499 -2.30 1.71 15.04
CA MET A 499 -0.89 1.30 15.14
C MET A 499 0.05 2.50 15.39
N ILE A 500 -0.15 3.63 14.72
CA ILE A 500 0.58 4.88 14.96
C ILE A 500 0.35 5.36 16.39
N ASN A 501 -0.89 5.33 16.88
CA ASN A 501 -1.24 5.70 18.25
C ASN A 501 -0.53 4.82 19.30
N MET A 502 -0.38 3.50 19.06
CA MET A 502 0.38 2.60 19.93
C MET A 502 1.89 2.89 19.89
N PHE A 503 2.46 3.13 18.70
CA PHE A 503 3.87 3.47 18.52
C PHE A 503 4.28 4.76 19.25
N ILE A 504 3.45 5.80 19.22
CA ILE A 504 3.70 7.06 19.95
C ILE A 504 3.72 6.83 21.46
N LYS A 505 2.77 6.04 21.94
CA LYS A 505 2.66 5.64 23.36
C LYS A 505 3.77 4.67 23.77
N LYS A 506 4.58 4.18 22.81
CA LYS A 506 5.59 3.13 22.97
C LYS A 506 5.00 1.92 23.69
N THR A 507 3.78 1.54 23.30
CA THR A 507 3.07 0.39 23.87
C THR A 507 3.95 -0.86 23.74
N GLU A 508 4.16 -1.58 24.84
CA GLU A 508 4.96 -2.80 24.83
C GLU A 508 4.25 -3.90 24.04
N TRP A 509 5.02 -4.70 23.30
CA TRP A 509 4.49 -5.72 22.39
C TRP A 509 3.44 -6.63 23.06
N ASP A 510 3.83 -7.23 24.19
CA ASP A 510 3.02 -8.21 24.93
C ASP A 510 1.89 -7.57 25.76
N ASP A 511 1.93 -6.25 26.01
CA ASP A 511 0.95 -5.51 26.83
C ASP A 511 -0.16 -4.83 25.99
N GLY A 512 -0.20 -5.05 24.67
CA GLY A 512 -1.36 -4.66 23.86
C GLY A 512 -1.18 -4.74 22.34
N VAL A 513 0.01 -4.50 21.81
CA VAL A 513 0.24 -4.43 20.35
C VAL A 513 0.00 -5.79 19.70
N LYS A 514 0.54 -6.85 20.30
CA LYS A 514 0.30 -8.22 19.86
C LYS A 514 -1.19 -8.55 19.85
N GLN A 515 -1.92 -8.19 20.91
CA GLN A 515 -3.35 -8.48 21.00
C GLN A 515 -4.13 -7.75 19.90
N PHE A 516 -3.87 -6.47 19.67
CA PHE A 516 -4.48 -5.70 18.59
C PHE A 516 -4.23 -6.34 17.20
N LEU A 517 -3.00 -6.76 16.94
CA LEU A 517 -2.65 -7.42 15.68
C LEU A 517 -3.26 -8.83 15.55
N GLU A 518 -3.37 -9.59 16.64
CA GLU A 518 -3.95 -10.93 16.64
C GLU A 518 -5.49 -10.91 16.58
N ASP A 519 -6.16 -10.10 17.39
CA ASP A 519 -7.61 -10.12 17.62
C ASP A 519 -8.39 -9.16 16.70
N GLU A 520 -7.76 -8.11 16.15
CA GLU A 520 -8.43 -7.12 15.29
C GLU A 520 -7.90 -7.12 13.85
N ILE A 521 -6.58 -7.04 13.64
CA ILE A 521 -6.01 -6.82 12.30
C ILE A 521 -5.86 -8.12 11.50
N PHE A 522 -5.17 -9.12 12.06
CA PHE A 522 -4.90 -10.41 11.42
C PHE A 522 -5.78 -11.54 12.00
N VAL A 523 -6.94 -11.20 12.55
CA VAL A 523 -7.91 -12.19 13.06
C VAL A 523 -8.44 -13.06 11.92
N LEU A 524 -8.36 -14.38 12.09
CA LEU A 524 -8.84 -15.34 11.10
C LEU A 524 -10.35 -15.55 11.23
N ASP A 525 -11.04 -15.65 10.11
CA ASP A 525 -12.45 -16.02 10.05
C ASP A 525 -12.64 -17.47 10.50
N ARG A 526 -13.80 -17.80 11.08
CA ARG A 526 -14.15 -19.18 11.47
C ARG A 526 -14.16 -20.14 10.27
N CYS A 527 -14.36 -19.62 9.06
CA CYS A 527 -14.29 -20.34 7.79
C CYS A 527 -13.00 -20.01 7.00
N ALA A 528 -11.92 -19.58 7.68
CA ALA A 528 -10.65 -19.28 7.03
C ALA A 528 -10.12 -20.51 6.27
N ARG A 529 -9.73 -20.28 5.01
CA ARG A 529 -9.36 -21.32 4.05
C ARG A 529 -7.89 -21.21 3.64
N PRO A 530 -7.27 -22.31 3.16
CA PRO A 530 -5.90 -22.27 2.67
C PRO A 530 -5.74 -21.31 1.49
N SER A 531 -4.54 -20.75 1.34
CA SER A 531 -4.20 -19.75 0.32
C SER A 531 -4.53 -20.21 -1.10
N ASP A 532 -5.15 -19.31 -1.87
CA ASP A 532 -5.54 -19.50 -3.27
C ASP A 532 -4.99 -18.36 -4.16
N CYS A 533 -5.14 -18.49 -5.49
CA CYS A 533 -4.76 -17.46 -6.46
C CYS A 533 -5.96 -16.68 -7.01
N PHE A 534 -7.10 -16.69 -6.31
CA PHE A 534 -8.22 -15.82 -6.63
C PHE A 534 -8.02 -14.45 -5.99
N THR A 535 -8.87 -13.49 -6.34
CA THR A 535 -8.82 -12.12 -5.82
C THR A 535 -10.20 -11.78 -5.26
N ASP A 536 -11.16 -11.54 -6.14
CA ASP A 536 -12.51 -11.13 -5.80
C ASP A 536 -13.59 -12.05 -6.41
N GLU A 537 -13.21 -13.07 -7.18
CA GLU A 537 -14.11 -14.09 -7.75
C GLU A 537 -14.98 -14.73 -6.66
N SER A 538 -14.34 -15.12 -5.55
CA SER A 538 -14.92 -15.82 -4.40
C SER A 538 -15.72 -14.91 -3.46
N VAL A 539 -15.57 -13.59 -3.54
CA VAL A 539 -16.21 -12.69 -2.56
C VAL A 539 -17.73 -12.78 -2.61
N ILE A 540 -18.32 -12.87 -3.82
CA ILE A 540 -19.78 -13.01 -3.95
C ILE A 540 -20.27 -14.36 -3.43
N SER A 541 -19.58 -15.47 -3.76
CA SER A 541 -19.96 -16.78 -3.22
C SER A 541 -19.87 -16.80 -1.69
N ASP A 542 -18.86 -16.15 -1.12
CA ASP A 542 -18.59 -16.16 0.31
C ASP A 542 -19.49 -15.18 1.10
N VAL A 543 -20.08 -14.18 0.44
CA VAL A 543 -21.16 -13.34 0.99
C VAL A 543 -22.47 -14.13 1.07
N TYR A 544 -22.89 -14.80 0.00
CA TYR A 544 -24.18 -15.51 -0.03
C TYR A 544 -24.16 -16.85 0.70
N THR A 545 -23.06 -17.61 0.64
CA THR A 545 -22.95 -18.85 1.44
C THR A 545 -23.05 -18.58 2.93
N TYR A 546 -22.58 -17.43 3.43
CA TYR A 546 -22.63 -17.11 4.85
C TYR A 546 -24.06 -17.08 5.44
N GLU A 547 -25.08 -16.69 4.67
CA GLU A 547 -26.46 -16.72 5.17
C GLU A 547 -26.95 -18.16 5.41
N GLU A 548 -26.65 -19.10 4.50
CA GLU A 548 -26.97 -20.53 4.64
C GLU A 548 -26.08 -21.22 5.71
N ASP A 549 -24.77 -20.93 5.70
CA ASP A 549 -23.76 -21.49 6.60
C ASP A 549 -23.95 -21.03 8.06
N VAL A 550 -24.55 -19.85 8.28
CA VAL A 550 -24.97 -19.38 9.62
C VAL A 550 -26.15 -20.17 10.13
N GLU A 551 -27.21 -20.39 9.33
CA GLU A 551 -28.35 -21.19 9.77
C GLU A 551 -27.91 -22.63 10.08
N GLU A 552 -27.17 -23.29 9.18
CA GLU A 552 -26.77 -24.69 9.34
C GLU A 552 -25.79 -24.90 10.51
N LYS A 553 -24.78 -24.03 10.69
CA LYS A 553 -23.81 -24.16 11.81
C LYS A 553 -24.34 -23.67 13.15
N VAL A 554 -25.35 -22.79 13.17
CA VAL A 554 -26.08 -22.48 14.42
C VAL A 554 -26.90 -23.70 14.84
N GLU A 555 -27.57 -24.39 13.91
CA GLU A 555 -28.25 -25.66 14.22
C GLU A 555 -27.27 -26.74 14.70
N GLU A 556 -26.10 -26.90 14.05
CA GLU A 556 -25.07 -27.87 14.48
C GLU A 556 -24.52 -27.57 15.89
N PHE A 557 -24.23 -26.30 16.19
CA PHE A 557 -23.75 -25.88 17.52
C PHE A 557 -24.80 -26.08 18.62
N ASP A 558 -26.08 -25.76 18.34
CA ASP A 558 -27.16 -25.96 19.32
C ASP A 558 -27.51 -27.44 19.49
N TYR A 559 -27.31 -28.26 18.44
CA TYR A 559 -27.39 -29.71 18.49
C TYR A 559 -26.26 -30.31 19.34
N GLU A 560 -25.01 -29.90 19.16
CA GLU A 560 -23.88 -30.39 19.94
C GLU A 560 -23.96 -29.93 21.41
N ALA A 561 -24.30 -28.67 21.67
CA ALA A 561 -24.59 -28.19 23.01
C ALA A 561 -25.79 -28.93 23.64
N GLY A 562 -26.81 -29.27 22.84
CA GLY A 562 -27.94 -30.12 23.21
C GLY A 562 -27.53 -31.54 23.60
N LEU A 563 -26.62 -32.13 22.84
CA LEU A 563 -26.06 -33.47 23.06
C LEU A 563 -25.20 -33.50 24.33
N GLN A 564 -24.33 -32.51 24.53
CA GLN A 564 -23.51 -32.37 25.74
C GLN A 564 -24.37 -32.21 27.00
N ARG A 565 -25.40 -31.34 26.96
CA ARG A 565 -26.39 -31.21 28.05
C ARG A 565 -27.08 -32.54 28.36
N LYS A 566 -27.38 -33.34 27.34
CA LYS A 566 -28.04 -34.65 27.48
C LYS A 566 -27.10 -35.72 28.03
N LEU A 567 -25.86 -35.79 27.58
CA LEU A 567 -24.82 -36.68 28.12
C LEU A 567 -24.56 -36.38 29.60
N ALA A 568 -24.35 -35.11 29.96
CA ALA A 568 -24.18 -34.68 31.35
C ALA A 568 -25.40 -35.06 32.23
N SER A 569 -26.63 -35.00 31.71
CA SER A 569 -27.83 -35.42 32.45
C SER A 569 -27.91 -36.94 32.70
N LEU A 570 -27.35 -37.74 31.79
CA LEU A 570 -27.28 -39.20 31.90
C LEU A 570 -26.16 -39.63 32.87
N GLU A 571 -25.01 -38.96 32.81
CA GLU A 571 -23.88 -39.18 33.72
C GLU A 571 -24.18 -38.73 35.16
N ALA A 572 -24.96 -37.65 35.33
CA ALA A 572 -25.42 -37.17 36.64
C ALA A 572 -26.49 -38.07 37.31
N GLY A 573 -26.94 -39.14 36.66
CA GLY A 573 -27.88 -40.11 37.22
C GLY A 573 -29.29 -39.57 37.51
N THR A 574 -29.64 -38.39 36.97
CA THR A 574 -30.95 -37.77 37.19
C THR A 574 -31.97 -38.24 36.16
N SER A 575 -32.86 -39.13 36.59
CA SER A 575 -34.06 -39.47 35.83
C SER A 575 -34.89 -38.22 35.57
N ALA A 576 -35.05 -37.82 34.31
CA ALA A 576 -35.86 -36.66 33.95
C ALA A 576 -37.30 -36.77 34.47
N PRO A 577 -37.91 -35.68 34.97
CA PRO A 577 -39.29 -35.70 35.42
C PRO A 577 -40.24 -35.92 34.23
N THR A 578 -41.07 -36.95 34.34
CA THR A 578 -42.00 -37.35 33.27
C THR A 578 -43.02 -36.25 32.99
N LYS A 579 -43.13 -35.80 31.73
CA LYS A 579 -44.23 -34.92 31.29
C LYS A 579 -45.58 -35.64 31.43
N CYS A 580 -46.35 -35.35 32.49
CA CYS A 580 -47.82 -35.37 32.41
C CYS A 580 -48.53 -34.67 33.59
N ALA A 581 -48.97 -33.42 33.38
CA ALA A 581 -50.26 -32.92 33.89
C ALA A 581 -50.60 -31.51 33.36
N LEU A 582 -51.89 -31.28 33.08
CA LEU A 582 -52.58 -29.98 33.01
C LEU A 582 -52.23 -28.99 31.88
N ARG A 583 -52.80 -29.31 30.71
CA ARG A 583 -53.24 -28.34 29.70
C ARG A 583 -54.62 -27.76 30.10
N ARG A 584 -54.91 -26.49 29.75
CA ARG A 584 -56.20 -25.73 29.79
C ARG A 584 -56.66 -25.07 31.12
N ARG A 585 -56.57 -23.73 31.14
CA ARG A 585 -57.70 -22.75 31.07
C ARG A 585 -57.10 -21.33 30.97
N SER A 586 -57.15 -20.68 29.81
CA SER A 586 -58.23 -19.79 29.30
C SER A 586 -58.20 -18.34 29.86
N ARG A 587 -57.56 -17.46 29.07
CA ARG A 587 -57.97 -16.08 28.71
C ARG A 587 -59.21 -15.52 29.43
N LEU A 588 -59.06 -14.41 30.17
CA LEU A 588 -59.81 -13.12 30.04
C LEU A 588 -59.51 -12.17 31.22
N GLU A 589 -59.48 -10.85 30.92
CA GLU A 589 -59.75 -9.68 31.81
C GLU A 589 -58.88 -9.45 33.07
N GLU A 590 -58.78 -8.26 33.68
CA GLU A 590 -58.69 -6.85 33.19
C GLU A 590 -58.22 -5.98 34.40
N SER A 591 -57.71 -4.77 34.13
CA SER A 591 -57.57 -3.59 35.03
C SER A 591 -56.71 -3.58 36.33
N ASP A 592 -55.96 -2.48 36.44
CA ASP A 592 -55.61 -1.63 37.61
C ASP A 592 -55.05 -2.19 38.94
N ALA A 593 -53.84 -1.71 39.30
CA ALA A 593 -53.69 -0.70 40.36
C ALA A 593 -52.25 -0.16 40.54
N LEU A 594 -52.08 1.15 40.25
CA LEU A 594 -51.23 2.15 40.95
C LEU A 594 -49.94 1.70 41.67
N ALA A 595 -48.79 2.06 41.09
CA ALA A 595 -47.55 2.27 41.84
C ALA A 595 -47.44 3.74 42.30
N HIS A 596 -47.30 3.95 43.61
CA HIS A 596 -47.08 5.28 44.19
C HIS A 596 -45.59 5.44 44.55
N GLU A 597 -44.86 6.32 43.85
CA GLU A 597 -43.64 6.91 44.40
C GLU A 597 -44.00 7.88 45.53
N HIS A 598 -43.20 7.92 46.59
CA HIS A 598 -43.04 9.16 47.36
C HIS A 598 -41.65 9.27 48.00
N ARG A 599 -40.96 10.36 47.67
CA ARG A 599 -39.67 10.75 48.26
C ARG A 599 -39.79 11.00 49.76
N VAL A 600 -38.74 10.63 50.49
CA VAL A 600 -38.47 11.10 51.86
C VAL A 600 -37.58 12.35 51.80
N LEU A 601 -38.08 13.47 52.33
CA LEU A 601 -37.29 14.60 52.80
C LEU A 601 -38.03 15.24 53.98
N GLN A 602 -37.39 15.28 55.15
CA GLN A 602 -37.72 16.17 56.28
C GLN A 602 -36.45 16.41 57.13
N PRO A 603 -36.37 17.52 57.89
CA PRO A 603 -35.17 18.35 57.86
C PRO A 603 -34.39 18.46 59.17
N ASN A 604 -33.13 18.87 59.06
CA ASN A 604 -32.56 20.09 59.66
C ASN A 604 -31.22 20.43 59.01
#